data_AF-A0A948CNL4-F1
#
_entry.id   AF-A0A948CNL4-F1
#
_cell.length_a   1.000
_cell.length_b   1.000
_cell.length_c   1.000
_cell.angle_alpha   90.00
_cell.angle_beta   90.00
_cell.angle_gamma   90.00
#
_symmetry.space_group_name_H-M   'P 1'
#
loop_
_entity.id
_entity.type
_entity.pdbx_description
1 polymer ?
#
loop_
_entity_poly.entity_id
_entity_poly.type
_entity_poly.pdbx_seq_one_letter_code
_entity_poly.pdbx_strand_id
1 'polypeptide(L)' 'MQFSDALQRDITATVRFALAEDIGSGDITAQLIPANHTATARIITRETAVICGVNWVNEVFQ' A
#
# COMPACT_ATOMS: atom_id res chain seq x y z
N MET A 1 15.06 -0.52 -11.60
CA MET A 1 16.05 -0.49 -10.51
C MET A 1 15.97 -1.83 -9.82
N GLN A 2 17.07 -2.56 -9.67
CA GLN A 2 17.05 -3.90 -9.09
C GLN A 2 17.40 -3.79 -7.61
N PHE A 3 16.47 -4.16 -6.73
CA PHE A 3 16.69 -4.17 -5.29
C PHE A 3 17.44 -5.44 -4.89
N SER A 4 18.12 -5.39 -3.74
CA SER A 4 18.69 -6.60 -3.16
C SER A 4 17.56 -7.54 -2.73
N ASP A 5 17.82 -8.85 -2.79
CA ASP A 5 16.83 -9.84 -2.37
C ASP A 5 16.41 -9.69 -0.90
N ALA A 6 17.35 -9.22 -0.05
CA ALA A 6 17.05 -8.91 1.34
C ALA A 6 16.01 -7.80 1.46
N LEU A 7 16.20 -6.70 0.72
CA LEU A 7 15.27 -5.58 0.73
C LEU A 7 13.90 -5.97 0.17
N GLN A 8 13.85 -6.78 -0.89
CA GLN A 8 12.57 -7.24 -1.45
C GLN A 8 11.78 -8.08 -0.44
N ARG A 9 12.47 -8.96 0.31
CA ARG A 9 11.84 -9.74 1.39
C ARG A 9 11.31 -8.84 2.50
N ASP A 10 12.08 -7.83 2.90
CA ASP A 10 11.67 -6.90 3.95
C ASP A 10 10.47 -6.04 3.52
N ILE A 11 10.45 -5.57 2.26
CA ILE A 11 9.29 -4.87 1.69
C ILE A 11 8.03 -5.75 1.83
N THR A 12 8.11 -6.98 1.35
CA THR A 12 6.99 -7.94 1.40
C THR A 12 6.53 -8.20 2.84
N ALA A 13 7.48 -8.45 3.75
CA ALA A 13 7.19 -8.78 5.14
C ALA A 13 6.55 -7.60 5.89
N THR A 14 7.06 -6.40 5.69
CA THR A 14 6.56 -5.18 6.36
C THR A 14 5.18 -4.78 5.83
N VAL A 15 4.93 -4.90 4.53
CA VAL A 15 3.60 -4.66 3.96
C VAL A 15 2.57 -5.66 4.51
N ARG A 16 2.90 -6.95 4.55
CA ARG A 16 2.01 -7.98 5.13
C ARG A 16 1.69 -7.72 6.59
N PHE A 17 2.70 -7.34 7.37
CA PHE A 17 2.51 -7.02 8.78
C PHE A 17 1.56 -5.84 8.97
N ALA A 18 1.77 -4.75 8.22
CA ALA A 18 0.92 -3.57 8.30
C ALA A 18 -0.54 -3.84 7.86
N LEU A 19 -0.73 -4.61 6.78
CA LEU A 19 -2.08 -4.98 6.30
C LEU A 19 -2.80 -5.90 7.29
N ALA A 20 -2.08 -6.81 7.95
CA ALA A 20 -2.68 -7.70 8.95
C ALA A 20 -3.18 -6.93 10.19
N GLU A 21 -2.46 -5.89 10.61
CA GLU A 21 -2.88 -4.99 11.68
C GLU A 21 -4.14 -4.19 11.32
N ASP A 22 -4.18 -3.62 10.11
CA ASP A 22 -5.23 -2.67 9.70
C ASP A 22 -6.52 -3.35 9.22
N ILE A 23 -6.41 -4.42 8.43
CA ILE A 23 -7.57 -5.03 7.77
C ILE A 23 -8.30 -6.02 8.68
N GLY A 24 -7.57 -6.87 9.41
CA GLY A 24 -8.17 -7.96 10.19
C GLY A 24 -9.16 -8.80 9.36
N SER A 25 -10.45 -8.74 9.68
CA SER A 25 -11.54 -9.44 8.96
C SER A 25 -12.11 -8.68 7.75
N GLY A 26 -11.68 -7.44 7.50
CA GLY A 26 -12.06 -6.63 6.35
C GLY A 26 -12.37 -5.16 6.70
N ASP A 27 -12.42 -4.30 5.67
CA ASP A 27 -12.88 -2.91 5.79
C ASP A 27 -14.40 -2.82 5.64
N ILE A 28 -15.12 -2.67 6.75
CA ILE A 28 -16.58 -2.58 6.77
C ILE A 28 -17.12 -1.27 6.19
N THR A 29 -16.32 -0.20 6.16
CA THR A 29 -16.75 1.09 5.61
C THR A 29 -16.66 1.06 4.09
N ALA A 30 -15.63 0.42 3.54
CA ALA A 30 -15.51 0.20 2.10
C ALA A 30 -16.66 -0.63 1.51
N GLN A 31 -17.29 -1.50 2.31
CA GLN A 31 -18.46 -2.30 1.88
C GLN A 31 -19.70 -1.47 1.55
N LEU A 32 -19.73 -0.18 1.90
CA LEU A 32 -20.79 0.75 1.50
C LEU A 32 -20.70 1.14 0.01
N ILE A 33 -19.58 0.87 -0.65
CA ILE A 33 -19.35 1.18 -2.06
C ILE A 33 -19.66 -0.06 -2.92
N PRO A 34 -20.33 0.07 -4.09
CA PRO A 34 -20.56 -1.04 -4.99
C PRO A 34 -19.26 -1.74 -5.41
N ALA A 35 -19.24 -3.08 -5.40
CA ALA A 35 -18.03 -3.88 -5.67
C ALA A 35 -17.42 -3.66 -7.07
N ASN A 36 -18.20 -3.18 -8.04
CA ASN A 36 -17.75 -2.87 -9.40
C ASN A 36 -17.42 -1.39 -9.60
N HIS A 37 -17.38 -0.59 -8.53
CA HIS A 37 -17.01 0.82 -8.61
C HIS A 37 -15.51 0.98 -8.79
N THR A 38 -15.11 1.70 -9.84
CA THR A 38 -13.70 2.05 -10.09
C THR A 38 -13.47 3.52 -9.79
N ALA A 39 -12.41 3.83 -9.03
CA ALA A 39 -12.01 5.19 -8.72
C ALA A 39 -10.59 5.49 -9.22
N THR A 40 -10.28 6.77 -9.41
CA THR A 40 -8.91 7.25 -9.68
C THR A 40 -8.54 8.25 -8.59
N ALA A 41 -7.37 8.05 -7.99
CA ALA A 41 -6.85 8.90 -6.92
C ALA A 41 -5.43 9.39 -7.24
N ARG A 42 -4.96 10.41 -6.52
CA ARG A 42 -3.60 10.94 -6.65
C ARG A 42 -3.01 11.18 -5.26
N ILE A 43 -1.81 10.67 -5.04
CA ILE A 43 -1.01 10.94 -3.84
C ILE A 43 -0.30 12.29 -4.03
N ILE A 44 -0.42 13.17 -3.04
CA ILE A 44 0.22 14.50 -3.03
C ILE A 44 0.93 14.72 -1.70
N THR A 45 2.03 15.48 -1.72
CA THR A 45 2.60 16.06 -0.50
C THR A 45 1.98 17.43 -0.25
N ARG A 46 1.80 17.81 1.02
CA ARG A 46 1.33 19.14 1.43
C ARG A 46 2.48 20.09 1.81
N GLU A 47 3.71 19.59 1.77
CA GLU A 47 4.94 20.29 2.11
C GLU A 47 6.07 19.89 1.15
N THR A 48 7.16 20.66 1.09
CA THR A 48 8.35 20.29 0.31
C THR A 48 8.93 18.97 0.84
N ALA A 49 9.07 17.97 -0.03
CA ALA A 49 9.50 16.63 0.37
C ALA A 49 10.42 15.95 -0.65
N VAL A 50 11.25 15.03 -0.17
CA VAL A 50 11.92 14.02 -0.99
C VAL A 50 11.10 12.74 -0.91
N ILE A 51 10.72 12.18 -2.06
CA ILE A 51 9.87 10.99 -2.10
C ILE A 51 10.74 9.72 -2.08
N CYS A 52 10.42 8.80 -1.17
CA CYS A 52 10.95 7.44 -1.12
C CYS A 52 9.80 6.45 -0.80
N GLY A 53 10.04 5.15 -0.94
CA GLY A 53 9.07 4.12 -0.54
C GLY A 53 8.05 3.69 -1.61
N VAL A 54 8.19 4.11 -2.87
CA VAL A 54 7.26 3.75 -3.97
C VAL A 54 7.06 2.23 -4.09
N ASN A 55 8.08 1.42 -3.84
CA ASN A 55 7.93 -0.04 -3.91
C ASN A 55 7.07 -0.63 -2.80
N TRP A 56 7.07 -0.03 -1.60
CA TRP A 56 6.15 -0.43 -0.54
C TRP A 56 4.71 -0.12 -0.94
N VAL A 57 4.47 1.03 -1.57
CA VAL A 57 3.15 1.37 -2.11
C VAL A 57 2.72 0.37 -3.18
N ASN A 58 3.60 0.02 -4.11
CA ASN A 58 3.27 -0.96 -5.15
C ASN A 58 2.97 -2.35 -4.57
N GLU A 59 3.74 -2.79 -3.57
CA GLU A 59 3.57 -4.09 -2.92
C GLU A 59 2.24 -4.20 -2.16
N VAL A 60 1.68 -3.10 -1.64
CA VAL A 60 0.34 -3.10 -1.01
C VAL A 60 -0.77 -3.56 -1.98
N PHE A 61 -0.56 -3.45 -3.29
CA PHE A 61 -1.52 -3.82 -4.33
C PHE A 61 -1.13 -5.09 -5.11
N GLN A 62 -0.09 -5.82 -4.70
CA GLN A 62 0.27 -7.13 -5.26
C GLN A 62 -0.42 -8.26 -4.49
#